data_AF-A0A497I601-F1
#
_entry.id   AF-A0A497I601-F1
#
_cell.length_a   1.000
_cell.length_b   1.000
_cell.length_c   1.000
_cell.angle_alpha   90.00
_cell.angle_beta   90.00
_cell.angle_gamma   90.00
#
_symmetry.space_group_name_H-M   'P 1'
#
loop_
_entity.id
_entity.type
_entity.pdbx_description
1 polymer ?
#
loop_
_entity_poly.entity_id
_entity_poly.type
_entity_poly.pdbx_seq_one_letter_code
_entity_poly.pdbx_strand_id
1 'polypeptide(L)'
;IKEDEPSRRYKLVLYLNSEIARAIMKLIAWKARGGYFRHISMAVGQLPIPDVLRECEVWSEVSQELVSVEPDEINDRLKRIHEEKGEKLEQQLAEKLRLTPDELEQLKEFSRWLNQMDRSSQDD
;
A
#
# COMPACT_ATOMS: atom_id res chain seq x y z
N ILE A 1 -16.69 -12.85 12.39
CA ILE A 1 -17.02 -11.46 12.76
C ILE A 1 -17.06 -10.68 11.45
N LYS A 2 -18.20 -10.11 11.06
CA LYS A 2 -18.25 -9.25 9.86
C LYS A 2 -17.52 -7.96 10.23
N GLU A 3 -16.44 -7.67 9.52
CA GLU A 3 -15.72 -6.41 9.66
C GLU A 3 -16.62 -5.27 9.17
N ASP A 4 -16.73 -4.19 9.96
CA ASP A 4 -17.52 -3.02 9.58
C ASP A 4 -16.92 -2.36 8.32
N GLU A 5 -17.79 -1.97 7.40
CA GLU A 5 -17.42 -1.41 6.09
C GLU A 5 -16.45 -0.21 6.15
N PRO A 6 -16.56 0.73 7.13
CA PRO A 6 -15.61 1.84 7.28
C PRO A 6 -14.21 1.39 7.69
N SER A 7 -14.09 0.44 8.63
CA SER A 7 -12.79 -0.06 9.12
C SER A 7 -11.96 -0.66 7.99
N ARG A 8 -12.63 -1.41 7.10
CA ARG A 8 -11.99 -1.99 5.92
C ARG A 8 -11.44 -0.93 4.97
N ARG A 9 -12.17 0.18 4.77
CA ARG A 9 -11.73 1.30 3.90
C ARG A 9 -10.50 1.98 4.49
N TYR A 10 -10.45 2.17 5.81
CA TYR A 10 -9.31 2.79 6.49
C TYR A 10 -8.05 1.92 6.47
N LYS A 11 -8.19 0.61 6.70
CA LYS A 11 -7.08 -0.34 6.53
C LYS A 11 -6.55 -0.34 5.09
N LEU A 12 -7.45 -0.26 4.11
CA LEU A 12 -7.07 -0.14 2.71
C LEU A 12 -6.27 1.14 2.45
N VAL A 13 -6.70 2.28 3.00
CA VAL A 13 -5.95 3.55 2.88
C VAL A 13 -4.54 3.40 3.47
N LEU A 14 -4.40 2.82 4.66
CA LEU A 14 -3.09 2.59 5.28
C LEU A 14 -2.22 1.65 4.44
N TYR A 15 -2.79 0.55 3.94
CA TYR A 15 -2.08 -0.37 3.04
C TYR A 15 -1.62 0.31 1.76
N LEU A 16 -2.48 1.06 1.06
CA LEU A 16 -2.13 1.75 -0.18
C LEU A 16 -1.07 2.86 0.03
N ASN A 17 -0.92 3.34 1.27
CA ASN A 17 0.12 4.29 1.63
C ASN A 17 1.43 3.63 2.08
N SER A 18 1.48 2.30 2.20
CA SER A 18 2.73 1.56 2.41
C SER A 18 3.66 1.65 1.20
N GLU A 19 4.97 1.68 1.46
CA GLU A 19 6.02 1.62 0.44
C GLU A 19 5.91 0.34 -0.39
N ILE A 20 5.68 -0.81 0.25
CA ILE A 20 5.52 -2.10 -0.43
C ILE A 20 4.34 -2.07 -1.41
N ALA A 21 3.16 -1.63 -0.97
CA ALA A 21 1.99 -1.59 -1.86
C ALA A 21 2.22 -0.64 -3.04
N ARG A 22 2.79 0.55 -2.79
CA ARG A 22 3.13 1.50 -3.85
C ARG A 22 4.15 0.93 -4.83
N ALA A 23 5.15 0.21 -4.35
CA ALA A 23 6.17 -0.41 -5.18
C ALA A 23 5.59 -1.52 -6.07
N ILE A 24 4.75 -2.40 -5.51
CA ILE A 24 4.04 -3.44 -6.25
C ILE A 24 3.13 -2.82 -7.32
N MET A 25 2.39 -1.78 -6.95
CA MET A 25 1.50 -1.06 -7.87
C MET A 25 2.25 -0.47 -9.06
N LYS A 26 3.39 0.17 -8.80
CA LYS A 26 4.26 0.71 -9.84
C LYS A 26 4.85 -0.39 -10.72
N LEU A 27 5.25 -1.52 -10.15
CA LEU A 27 5.73 -2.68 -10.90
C LEU A 27 4.66 -3.24 -11.82
N ILE A 28 3.43 -3.42 -11.32
CA ILE A 28 2.28 -3.84 -12.12
C ILE A 28 2.02 -2.84 -13.26
N ALA A 29 1.96 -1.56 -12.96
CA ALA A 29 1.76 -0.51 -13.95
C ALA A 29 2.89 -0.46 -15.00
N TRP A 30 4.13 -0.65 -14.59
CA TRP A 30 5.27 -0.73 -15.49
C TRP A 30 5.21 -1.97 -16.39
N LYS A 31 4.92 -3.15 -15.82
CA LYS A 31 4.72 -4.39 -16.61
C LYS A 31 3.55 -4.27 -17.56
N ALA A 32 2.45 -3.65 -17.13
CA ALA A 32 1.27 -3.39 -17.96
C ALA A 32 1.60 -2.46 -19.15
N ARG A 33 2.53 -1.50 -18.98
CA ARG A 33 3.02 -0.64 -20.06
C ARG A 33 3.99 -1.34 -21.03
N GLY A 34 4.56 -2.49 -20.66
CA GLY A 34 5.69 -3.15 -21.32
C GLY A 34 5.39 -3.97 -22.59
N GLY A 35 4.94 -3.32 -23.68
CA GLY A 35 5.31 -3.76 -25.04
C GLY A 35 4.21 -3.98 -26.07
N TYR A 36 2.92 -3.93 -25.70
CA TYR A 36 1.81 -3.93 -26.65
C TYR A 36 0.85 -2.79 -26.33
N PHE A 37 0.35 -2.11 -27.37
CA PHE A 37 -0.66 -1.05 -27.35
C PHE A 37 -2.03 -1.53 -26.82
N ARG A 38 -2.08 -2.22 -25.68
CA ARG A 38 -3.31 -2.49 -24.96
C ARG A 38 -3.37 -1.58 -23.75
N HIS A 39 -4.35 -0.69 -23.77
CA HIS A 39 -4.76 0.05 -22.59
C HIS A 39 -5.24 -0.96 -21.54
N ILE A 40 -4.40 -1.22 -20.54
CA ILE A 40 -4.82 -1.91 -19.33
C ILE A 40 -5.26 -0.81 -18.35
N SER A 41 -6.57 -0.66 -18.20
CA SER A 41 -7.12 0.12 -17.09
C SER A 41 -7.42 -0.85 -15.95
N MET A 42 -6.81 -0.61 -14.79
CA MET A 42 -7.21 -1.27 -13.54
C MET A 42 -7.82 -0.21 -12.64
N ALA A 43 -9.09 -0.36 -12.31
CA ALA A 43 -9.69 0.44 -11.26
C ALA A 43 -9.07 0.05 -9.90
N VAL A 44 -8.92 0.99 -8.98
CA VAL A 44 -8.38 0.72 -7.62
C VAL A 44 -9.16 -0.40 -6.91
N GLY A 45 -10.47 -0.53 -7.18
CA GLY A 45 -11.31 -1.62 -6.67
C GLY A 45 -11.03 -3.02 -7.25
N GLN A 46 -10.21 -3.11 -8.30
CA GLN A 46 -9.79 -4.37 -8.93
C GLN A 46 -8.39 -4.80 -8.45
N LEU A 47 -7.78 -4.08 -7.52
CA LEU A 47 -6.49 -4.47 -6.96
C LEU A 47 -6.66 -5.76 -6.16
N PRO A 48 -5.99 -6.86 -6.56
CA PRO A 48 -6.01 -8.06 -5.76
C PRO A 48 -5.23 -7.75 -4.47
N ILE A 49 -5.95 -7.61 -3.36
CA ILE A 49 -5.36 -7.56 -2.02
C ILE A 49 -5.32 -9.01 -1.55
N PRO A 50 -4.13 -9.63 -1.45
CA PRO A 50 -4.01 -11.00 -0.98
C PRO A 50 -4.68 -11.15 0.40
N ASP A 51 -5.45 -12.22 0.59
CA ASP A 51 -6.14 -12.44 1.87
C ASP A 51 -5.15 -12.57 3.04
N VAL A 52 -3.92 -13.02 2.79
CA VAL A 52 -2.83 -13.07 3.79
C VAL A 52 -2.50 -11.69 4.36
N LEU A 53 -2.73 -10.62 3.61
CA LEU A 53 -2.54 -9.26 4.09
C LEU A 53 -3.65 -8.82 5.03
N ARG A 54 -4.81 -9.50 5.07
CA ARG A 54 -5.87 -9.22 6.05
C ARG A 54 -5.54 -9.76 7.43
N GLU A 55 -4.51 -10.59 7.54
CA GLU A 55 -4.10 -11.26 8.77
C GLU A 55 -2.95 -10.55 9.50
N CYS A 56 -2.56 -9.33 9.11
CA CYS A 56 -1.56 -8.59 9.85
C CYS A 56 -2.10 -8.23 11.24
N GLU A 57 -1.32 -8.53 12.28
CA GLU A 57 -1.67 -8.26 13.67
C GLU A 57 -1.89 -6.76 13.92
N VAL A 58 -1.15 -5.91 13.20
CA VAL A 58 -1.29 -4.44 13.25
C VAL A 58 -2.72 -4.00 12.97
N TRP A 59 -3.52 -4.78 12.23
CA TRP A 59 -4.92 -4.43 11.96
C TRP A 59 -5.81 -4.48 13.18
N SER A 60 -5.49 -5.28 14.20
CA SER A 60 -6.23 -5.26 15.46
C SER A 60 -6.02 -3.95 16.21
N GLU A 61 -4.76 -3.49 16.30
CA GLU A 61 -4.36 -2.22 16.91
C GLU A 61 -4.97 -1.03 16.15
N VAL A 62 -4.86 -1.04 14.82
CA VAL A 62 -5.49 -0.03 13.96
C VAL A 62 -7.01 -0.02 14.13
N SER A 63 -7.65 -1.19 14.22
CA SER A 63 -9.11 -1.24 14.40
C SER A 63 -9.54 -0.59 15.70
N GLN A 64 -8.84 -0.88 16.81
CA GLN A 64 -9.13 -0.32 18.13
C GLN A 64 -9.04 1.21 18.14
N GLU A 65 -8.03 1.76 17.46
CA GLU A 65 -7.84 3.20 17.38
C GLU A 65 -8.81 3.93 16.46
N LEU A 66 -9.54 3.20 15.62
CA LEU A 66 -10.53 3.75 14.69
C LEU A 66 -11.98 3.59 15.19
N VAL A 67 -12.23 2.87 16.30
CA VAL A 67 -13.59 2.59 16.80
C VAL A 67 -14.34 3.87 17.21
N SER A 68 -13.63 4.88 17.71
CA SER A 68 -14.23 6.06 18.35
C SER A 68 -13.78 7.38 17.74
N VAL A 69 -13.37 7.37 16.46
CA VAL A 69 -12.86 8.56 15.78
C VAL A 69 -14.00 9.20 15.01
N GLU A 70 -14.23 10.49 15.26
CA GLU A 70 -15.20 11.27 14.50
C GLU A 70 -14.78 11.33 13.02
N PRO A 71 -15.74 11.28 12.07
CA PRO A 71 -15.44 11.28 10.63
C PRO A 71 -14.53 12.43 10.19
N ASP A 72 -14.65 13.58 10.85
CA ASP A 72 -13.94 14.82 10.51
C ASP A 72 -12.46 14.75 10.89
N GLU A 73 -12.10 13.92 11.87
CA GLU A 73 -10.72 13.75 12.38
C GLU A 73 -10.01 12.51 11.78
N ILE A 74 -10.73 11.75 10.94
CA ILE A 74 -10.26 10.45 10.49
C ILE A 74 -8.95 10.52 9.70
N ASN A 75 -8.80 11.53 8.84
CA ASN A 75 -7.60 11.69 8.02
C ASN A 75 -6.36 11.96 8.87
N ASP A 76 -6.48 12.86 9.85
CA ASP A 76 -5.39 13.17 10.78
C ASP A 76 -5.08 11.99 11.68
N ARG A 77 -6.09 11.19 12.04
CA ARG A 77 -5.86 9.94 12.76
C ARG A 77 -5.12 8.92 11.92
N LEU A 78 -5.52 8.70 10.67
CA LEU A 78 -4.86 7.76 9.76
C LEU A 78 -3.41 8.16 9.48
N LYS A 79 -3.14 9.46 9.36
CA LYS A 79 -1.79 9.98 9.23
C LYS A 79 -0.92 9.63 10.45
N ARG A 80 -1.42 9.88 11.66
CA ARG A 80 -0.72 9.51 12.91
C ARG A 80 -0.48 8.01 13.01
N ILE A 81 -1.49 7.19 12.70
CA ILE A 81 -1.36 5.74 12.67
C ILE A 81 -0.26 5.31 11.69
N HIS A 82 -0.22 5.91 10.50
CA HIS A 82 0.81 5.62 9.51
C HIS A 82 2.21 6.00 10.01
N GLU A 83 2.35 7.14 10.68
CA GLU A 83 3.63 7.58 11.25
C GLU A 83 4.11 6.69 12.42
N GLU A 84 3.20 6.28 13.30
CA GLU A 84 3.52 5.48 14.49
C GLU A 84 3.71 3.99 14.18
N LYS A 85 2.89 3.44 13.28
CA LYS A 85 2.78 1.99 13.04
C LYS A 85 3.17 1.58 11.63
N GLY A 86 3.56 2.54 10.78
CA GLY A 86 3.93 2.30 9.39
C GLY A 86 5.06 1.28 9.27
N GLU A 87 6.14 1.42 10.04
CA GLU A 87 7.27 0.48 9.97
C GLU A 87 6.87 -0.94 10.35
N LYS A 88 6.10 -1.10 11.45
CA LYS A 88 5.57 -2.40 11.88
C LYS A 88 4.65 -3.01 10.83
N LEU A 89 3.83 -2.19 10.18
CA LEU A 89 3.00 -2.62 9.06
C LEU A 89 3.87 -3.10 7.88
N GLU A 90 4.89 -2.35 7.47
CA GLU A 90 5.79 -2.75 6.39
C GLU A 90 6.48 -4.10 6.67
N GLN A 91 6.96 -4.30 7.90
CA GLN A 91 7.60 -5.55 8.30
C GLN A 91 6.63 -6.74 8.19
N GLN A 92 5.41 -6.60 8.71
CA GLN A 92 4.40 -7.65 8.61
C GLN A 92 3.95 -7.89 7.17
N LEU A 93 3.85 -6.85 6.34
CA LEU A 93 3.55 -6.98 4.91
C LEU A 93 4.66 -7.76 4.20
N ALA A 94 5.92 -7.44 4.44
CA ALA A 94 7.06 -8.16 3.86
C ALA A 94 7.05 -9.64 4.25
N GLU A 95 6.81 -9.94 5.53
CA GLU A 95 6.71 -11.31 6.04
C GLU A 95 5.55 -12.08 5.37
N LYS A 96 4.34 -11.49 5.34
CA LYS A 96 3.16 -12.12 4.73
C LYS A 96 3.31 -12.33 3.22
N LEU A 97 4.03 -11.43 2.54
CA LEU A 97 4.39 -11.58 1.12
C LEU A 97 5.61 -12.48 0.90
N ARG A 98 6.26 -12.96 1.97
CA ARG A 98 7.46 -13.80 1.94
C ARG A 98 8.61 -13.16 1.17
N LEU A 99 8.74 -11.83 1.28
CA LEU A 99 9.84 -11.09 0.68
C LEU A 99 11.07 -11.22 1.58
N THR A 100 12.19 -11.65 0.99
CA THR A 100 13.50 -11.57 1.65
C THR A 100 13.92 -10.10 1.80
N PRO A 101 14.86 -9.78 2.72
CA PRO A 101 15.37 -8.42 2.86
C PRO A 101 15.96 -7.85 1.57
N ASP A 102 16.60 -8.69 0.75
CA ASP A 102 17.18 -8.31 -0.54
C ASP A 102 16.09 -8.00 -1.57
N GLU A 103 15.09 -8.87 -1.72
CA GLU A 103 13.94 -8.63 -2.62
C GLU A 103 13.16 -7.37 -2.22
N LEU A 104 13.00 -7.13 -0.92
CA LEU A 104 12.36 -5.93 -0.41
C LEU A 104 13.14 -4.66 -0.79
N GLU A 105 14.46 -4.66 -0.63
CA GLU A 105 15.27 -3.50 -1.00
C GLU A 105 15.26 -3.28 -2.52
N GLN A 106 15.40 -4.33 -3.33
CA GLN A 106 15.31 -4.25 -4.78
C GLN A 106 13.95 -3.68 -5.23
N LEU A 107 12.86 -4.11 -4.59
CA LEU A 107 11.52 -3.60 -4.87
C LEU A 107 11.41 -2.10 -4.54
N LYS A 108 11.97 -1.67 -3.42
CA LYS A 108 12.00 -0.24 -3.01
C LYS A 108 12.88 0.59 -3.95
N GLU A 109 14.05 0.10 -4.30
CA GLU A 109 14.97 0.76 -5.25
C GLU A 109 14.30 0.94 -6.61
N PHE A 110 13.71 -0.11 -7.16
CA PHE A 110 12.97 -0.04 -8.42
C PHE A 110 11.81 0.96 -8.37
N SER A 111 11.05 0.97 -7.27
CA SER A 111 9.99 1.95 -7.04
C SER A 111 10.49 3.40 -7.01
N ARG A 112 11.66 3.65 -6.41
CA ARG A 112 12.33 4.97 -6.42
C ARG A 112 12.80 5.35 -7.81
N TRP A 113 13.41 4.41 -8.55
CA TRP A 113 13.83 4.63 -9.93
C TRP A 113 12.66 5.01 -10.85
N LEU A 114 11.52 4.32 -10.71
CA LEU A 114 10.30 4.66 -11.46
C LEU A 114 9.79 6.08 -11.20
N ASN A 115 10.03 6.65 -10.01
CA ASN A 115 9.69 8.05 -9.74
C ASN A 115 10.65 9.04 -10.42
N GLN A 116 11.90 8.64 -10.66
CA GLN A 116 12.91 9.51 -11.27
C GLN A 116 12.70 9.67 -12.78
N MET A 117 12.22 8.61 -13.47
CA MET A 117 11.91 8.69 -14.91
C MET A 117 10.87 9.77 -15.26
N ASP A 118 9.97 10.07 -14.33
CA ASP A 118 8.94 11.10 -14.52
C ASP A 118 9.55 12.52 -14.51
N ARG A 119 10.70 12.70 -13.85
CA ARG A 119 11.37 14.00 -13.71
C ARG A 119 12.39 14.27 -14.81
N SER A 120 13.01 13.24 -15.39
CA SER A 120 13.94 13.39 -16.51
C SER A 120 13.26 13.79 -17.84
N SER A 121 11.91 13.83 -17.86
CA SER A 121 11.11 14.18 -19.04
C SER A 121 10.55 15.61 -18.97
N GLN A 122 10.91 16.40 -17.94
CA GLN A 122 10.44 17.78 -17.73
C GLN A 122 11.49 18.85 -18.02
N ASP A 123 12.71 18.46 -18.39
CA ASP A 123 13.84 19.36 -18.71
C ASP A 123 14.19 19.36 -20.22
N ASP A 124 13.16 19.35 -21.10
CA ASP A 124 13.29 19.62 -22.55
C ASP A 124 12.35 20.75 -23.00
#